data_AF-A0A7C9AB19-F1
#
_entry.id   AF-A0A7C9AB19-F1
#
_cell.length_a   1.000
_cell.length_b   1.000
_cell.length_c   1.000
_cell.angle_alpha   90.00
_cell.angle_beta   90.00
_cell.angle_gamma   90.00
#
_symmetry.space_group_name_H-M   'P 1'
#
loop_
_entity.id
_entity.type
_entity.pdbx_description
1 polymer ?
#
loop_
_entity_poly.entity_id
_entity_poly.type
_entity_poly.pdbx_seq_one_letter_code
_entity_poly.pdbx_strand_id
1 'polypeptide(L)'
;FADELGKARKLGSLKRYIVGRSSEATFADAFEKQEAILRYLGAFDPNGENLQNSQKQEAAKHCSCTIADVENTLAKFVWAKEAQNKLQKLKEEGKPMPKTMAEVQKLMGSTPLDLARSNMAKSGQISRNALCPCGSKKRYKRCCGKDQ
;
A
#
# COMPACT_ATOMS: atom_id res chain seq x y z
N PHE A 1 -13.00 0.97 0.65
CA PHE A 1 -11.87 0.04 0.41
C PHE A 1 -11.79 -1.06 1.45
N ALA A 2 -11.81 -0.76 2.76
CA ALA A 2 -11.90 -1.81 3.80
C ALA A 2 -13.10 -2.75 3.60
N ASP A 3 -14.28 -2.22 3.23
CA ASP A 3 -15.44 -3.04 2.92
C ASP A 3 -15.28 -3.86 1.64
N GLU A 4 -14.56 -3.33 0.65
CA GLU A 4 -14.23 -4.06 -0.58
C GLU A 4 -13.24 -5.19 -0.31
N LEU A 5 -12.27 -4.99 0.60
CA LEU A 5 -11.40 -6.07 1.09
C LEU A 5 -12.20 -7.13 1.86
N GLY A 6 -13.14 -6.72 2.71
CA GLY A 6 -14.03 -7.62 3.43
C GLY A 6 -14.94 -8.43 2.48
N LYS A 7 -15.46 -7.79 1.42
CA LYS A 7 -16.19 -8.49 0.34
C LYS A 7 -15.28 -9.44 -0.42
N ALA A 8 -14.08 -9.00 -0.81
CA ALA A 8 -13.09 -9.82 -1.51
C ALA A 8 -12.69 -11.07 -0.71
N ARG A 9 -12.54 -10.94 0.62
CA ARG A 9 -12.32 -12.06 1.54
C ARG A 9 -13.50 -13.04 1.53
N LYS A 10 -14.73 -12.53 1.65
CA LYS A 10 -15.96 -13.35 1.66
C LYS A 10 -16.23 -14.05 0.34
N LEU A 11 -15.77 -13.47 -0.77
CA LEU A 11 -16.04 -14.00 -2.10
C LEU A 11 -15.23 -15.26 -2.43
N GLY A 12 -14.11 -15.56 -1.75
CA GLY A 12 -13.28 -16.79 -1.92
C GLY A 12 -12.73 -17.05 -3.34
N SER A 13 -13.21 -16.30 -4.33
CA SER A 13 -13.12 -16.59 -5.77
C SER A 13 -11.91 -15.95 -6.44
N LEU A 14 -11.05 -15.30 -5.64
CA LEU A 14 -9.79 -14.76 -6.14
C LEU A 14 -8.82 -15.86 -6.61
N LYS A 15 -9.10 -17.14 -6.35
CA LYS A 15 -8.33 -18.31 -6.82
C LYS A 15 -7.95 -18.28 -8.30
N ARG A 16 -8.82 -17.73 -9.17
CA ARG A 16 -8.55 -17.60 -10.62
C ARG A 16 -7.60 -16.46 -10.98
N TYR A 17 -7.40 -15.53 -10.06
CA TYR A 17 -6.57 -14.33 -10.22
C TYR A 17 -5.31 -14.37 -9.33
N ILE A 18 -5.20 -15.38 -8.45
CA ILE A 18 -3.98 -15.68 -7.70
C ILE A 18 -2.95 -16.24 -8.67
N VAL A 19 -1.99 -15.41 -9.04
CA VAL A 19 -0.80 -15.83 -9.79
C VAL A 19 0.31 -16.10 -8.77
N GLY A 20 0.71 -17.37 -8.62
CA GLY A 20 1.80 -17.78 -7.73
C GLY A 20 1.46 -18.95 -6.81
N ARG A 21 2.38 -19.30 -5.89
CA ARG A 21 2.30 -20.47 -5.00
C ARG A 21 1.49 -20.25 -3.70
N SER A 22 0.76 -19.15 -3.58
CA SER A 22 0.09 -18.77 -2.33
C SER A 22 -1.30 -19.40 -2.21
N SER A 23 -1.64 -19.87 -1.02
CA SER A 23 -2.93 -20.52 -0.74
C SER A 23 -4.05 -19.50 -0.50
N GLU A 24 -5.30 -19.91 -0.71
CA GLU A 24 -6.48 -19.07 -0.43
C GLU A 24 -6.54 -18.58 1.02
N ALA A 25 -6.20 -19.45 1.99
CA ALA A 25 -6.09 -19.10 3.39
C ALA A 25 -5.06 -17.98 3.63
N THR A 26 -3.91 -18.06 2.96
CA THR A 26 -2.87 -17.01 3.04
C THR A 26 -3.37 -15.66 2.53
N PHE A 27 -4.24 -15.63 1.52
CA PHE A 27 -4.85 -14.37 1.06
C PHE A 27 -5.95 -13.88 1.99
N ALA A 28 -6.77 -14.77 2.53
CA ALA A 28 -7.81 -14.42 3.50
C ALA A 28 -7.20 -13.74 4.73
N ASP A 29 -6.16 -14.34 5.32
CA ASP A 29 -5.43 -13.76 6.46
C ASP A 29 -4.79 -12.41 6.11
N ALA A 30 -4.21 -12.31 4.90
CA ALA A 30 -3.60 -11.06 4.44
C ALA A 30 -4.63 -9.94 4.24
N PHE A 31 -5.82 -10.26 3.71
CA PHE A 31 -6.90 -9.29 3.55
C PHE A 31 -7.54 -8.91 4.87
N GLU A 32 -7.69 -9.85 5.81
CA GLU A 32 -8.18 -9.56 7.15
C GLU A 32 -7.24 -8.58 7.88
N LYS A 33 -5.93 -8.83 7.81
CA LYS A 33 -4.94 -7.90 8.38
C LYS A 33 -5.00 -6.52 7.71
N GLN A 34 -5.09 -6.46 6.39
CA GLN A 34 -5.21 -5.19 5.64
C GLN A 34 -6.51 -4.44 5.98
N GLU A 35 -7.62 -5.16 6.08
CA GLU A 35 -8.94 -4.64 6.47
C GLU A 35 -8.89 -4.03 7.87
N ALA A 36 -8.32 -4.75 8.85
CA ALA A 36 -8.17 -4.27 10.22
C ALA A 36 -7.33 -2.99 10.31
N ILE A 37 -6.17 -2.95 9.62
CA ILE A 37 -5.30 -1.78 9.57
C ILE A 37 -6.04 -0.56 8.98
N LEU A 38 -6.74 -0.74 7.86
CA LEU A 38 -7.46 0.35 7.21
C LEU A 38 -8.66 0.84 8.02
N ARG A 39 -9.36 -0.05 8.73
CA ARG A 39 -10.44 0.37 9.64
C ARG A 39 -9.91 1.19 10.81
N TYR A 40 -8.84 0.71 11.43
CA TYR A 40 -8.21 1.42 12.55
C TYR A 40 -7.73 2.82 12.12
N LEU A 41 -6.99 2.90 11.01
CA LEU A 41 -6.46 4.16 10.51
C LEU A 41 -7.53 5.08 9.93
N GLY A 42 -8.61 4.52 9.38
CA GLY A 42 -9.74 5.26 8.85
C GLY A 42 -10.49 6.06 9.91
N ALA A 43 -10.39 5.70 11.19
CA ALA A 43 -10.92 6.49 12.30
C ALA A 43 -10.15 7.82 12.49
N PHE A 44 -8.90 7.90 12.05
CA PHE A 44 -8.08 9.12 12.10
C PHE A 44 -8.14 9.90 10.78
N ASP A 45 -7.93 9.20 9.65
CA ASP A 45 -8.03 9.78 8.31
C ASP A 45 -8.62 8.76 7.33
N PRO A 46 -9.89 8.93 6.91
CA PRO A 46 -10.54 8.08 5.92
C PRO A 46 -9.82 8.05 4.56
N ASN A 47 -9.03 9.08 4.24
CA ASN A 47 -8.31 9.20 2.98
C ASN A 47 -6.90 8.59 3.03
N GLY A 48 -6.33 8.41 4.22
CA GLY A 48 -4.98 7.87 4.42
C GLY A 48 -3.85 8.76 3.92
N GLU A 49 -4.12 10.04 3.67
CA GLU A 49 -3.17 11.02 3.10
C GLU A 49 -2.44 11.80 4.19
N ASN A 50 -3.08 12.01 5.35
CA ASN A 50 -2.60 12.87 6.44
C ASN A 50 -2.37 12.11 7.76
N LEU A 51 -1.92 10.85 7.67
CA LEU A 51 -1.64 10.02 8.84
C LEU A 51 -0.25 10.29 9.42
N GLN A 52 -0.19 10.58 10.72
CA GLN A 52 1.06 10.79 11.45
C GLN A 52 1.77 9.46 11.77
N ASN A 53 3.09 9.51 11.94
CA ASN A 53 3.87 8.31 12.31
C ASN A 53 3.43 7.70 13.65
N SER A 54 2.99 8.51 14.61
CA SER A 54 2.44 8.05 15.89
C SER A 54 1.20 7.17 15.69
N GLN A 55 0.25 7.60 14.86
CA GLN A 55 -0.97 6.86 14.52
C GLN A 55 -0.65 5.54 13.80
N LYS A 56 0.35 5.55 12.90
CA LYS A 56 0.81 4.34 12.21
C LYS A 56 1.45 3.32 13.16
N GLN A 57 2.24 3.81 14.14
CA GLN A 57 2.80 2.94 15.19
C GLN A 57 1.71 2.37 16.10
N GLU A 58 0.70 3.17 16.43
CA GLU A 58 -0.43 2.71 17.24
C GLU A 58 -1.26 1.66 16.49
N ALA A 59 -1.50 1.85 15.20
CA ALA A 59 -2.15 0.85 14.35
C ALA A 59 -1.36 -0.46 14.28
N ALA A 60 -0.03 -0.37 14.18
CA ALA A 60 0.84 -1.55 14.18
C ALA A 60 0.69 -2.35 15.49
N LYS A 61 0.66 -1.67 16.64
CA LYS A 61 0.42 -2.29 17.95
C LYS A 61 -0.98 -2.89 18.05
N HIS A 62 -2.02 -2.13 17.71
CA HIS A 62 -3.41 -2.55 17.79
C HIS A 62 -3.68 -3.78 16.92
N CYS A 63 -3.14 -3.80 15.70
CA CYS A 63 -3.34 -4.89 14.75
C CYS A 63 -2.31 -6.03 14.88
N SER A 64 -1.46 -6.00 15.92
CA SER A 64 -0.38 -6.99 16.13
C SER A 64 0.45 -7.25 14.85
N CYS A 65 0.89 -6.18 14.20
CA CYS A 65 1.63 -6.22 12.95
C CYS A 65 2.83 -5.26 12.96
N THR A 66 3.64 -5.29 11.89
CA THR A 66 4.79 -4.40 11.78
C THR A 66 4.39 -3.06 11.17
N ILE A 67 5.18 -2.00 11.41
CA ILE A 67 4.96 -0.72 10.73
C ILE A 67 5.08 -0.86 9.20
N ALA A 68 5.87 -1.82 8.73
CA ALA A 68 6.00 -2.13 7.32
C ALA A 68 4.70 -2.70 6.75
N ASP A 69 3.97 -3.53 7.51
CA ASP A 69 2.64 -4.00 7.12
C ASP A 69 1.65 -2.84 7.01
N VAL A 70 1.73 -1.89 7.94
CA VAL A 70 0.90 -0.68 7.92
C VAL A 70 1.19 0.17 6.69
N GLU A 71 2.46 0.50 6.44
CA GLU A 71 2.87 1.30 5.27
C GLU A 71 2.56 0.60 3.95
N ASN A 72 2.77 -0.72 3.87
CA ASN A 72 2.42 -1.51 2.69
C ASN A 72 0.90 -1.47 2.42
N THR A 73 0.09 -1.54 3.47
CA THR A 73 -1.37 -1.50 3.36
C THR A 73 -1.86 -0.12 2.93
N LEU A 74 -1.34 0.94 3.56
CA LEU A 74 -1.65 2.32 3.17
C LEU A 74 -1.23 2.63 1.75
N ALA A 75 -0.03 2.21 1.34
CA ALA A 75 0.44 2.43 -0.02
C ALA A 75 -0.43 1.75 -1.07
N LYS A 76 -0.90 0.52 -0.80
CA LYS A 76 -1.88 -0.17 -1.67
C LYS A 76 -3.19 0.61 -1.77
N PHE A 77 -3.70 1.09 -0.64
CA PHE A 77 -4.94 1.86 -0.60
C PHE A 77 -4.83 3.19 -1.36
N VAL A 78 -3.82 4.01 -1.04
CA VAL A 78 -3.60 5.33 -1.66
C VAL A 78 -3.35 5.18 -3.16
N TRP A 79 -2.50 4.23 -3.56
CA TRP A 79 -2.24 3.96 -4.97
C TRP A 79 -3.50 3.51 -5.71
N ALA A 80 -4.31 2.62 -5.12
CA ALA A 80 -5.54 2.15 -5.74
C ALA A 80 -6.57 3.28 -5.89
N LYS A 81 -6.69 4.15 -4.89
CA LYS A 81 -7.56 5.34 -4.94
C LYS A 81 -7.12 6.31 -6.05
N GLU A 82 -5.82 6.61 -6.12
CA GLU A 82 -5.28 7.49 -7.17
C GLU A 82 -5.44 6.88 -8.57
N ALA A 83 -5.19 5.58 -8.70
CA ALA A 83 -5.40 4.85 -9.95
C ALA A 83 -6.88 4.89 -10.37
N GLN A 84 -7.82 4.63 -9.46
CA GLN A 84 -9.25 4.72 -9.73
C GLN A 84 -9.65 6.14 -10.19
N ASN A 85 -9.15 7.18 -9.52
CA ASN A 85 -9.42 8.56 -9.89
C ASN A 85 -8.88 8.90 -11.29
N LYS A 86 -7.68 8.44 -11.65
CA LYS A 86 -7.13 8.65 -13.00
C LYS A 86 -7.92 7.87 -14.06
N LEU A 87 -8.32 6.63 -13.77
CA LEU A 87 -9.16 5.84 -14.66
C LEU A 87 -10.53 6.49 -14.89
N GLN A 88 -11.13 7.06 -13.85
CA GLN A 88 -12.39 7.80 -13.98
C GLN A 88 -12.23 9.03 -14.88
N LYS A 89 -11.17 9.84 -14.68
CA LYS A 89 -10.87 10.98 -15.55
C LYS A 89 -10.64 10.58 -17.01
N LEU A 90 -9.90 9.49 -17.26
CA LEU A 90 -9.72 8.98 -18.63
C LEU A 90 -11.04 8.57 -19.28
N LYS A 91 -11.96 7.99 -18.51
CA LYS A 91 -13.29 7.62 -18.97
C LYS A 91 -14.13 8.86 -19.32
N GLU A 92 -14.06 9.91 -18.49
CA GLU A 92 -14.75 11.18 -18.73
C GLU A 92 -14.18 11.92 -19.96
N GLU A 93 -12.87 11.85 -20.18
CA GLU A 93 -12.18 12.42 -21.34
C GLU A 93 -12.34 11.57 -22.62
N GLY A 94 -13.02 10.42 -22.56
CA GLY A 94 -13.23 9.53 -23.72
C GLY A 94 -11.95 8.81 -24.19
N LYS A 95 -10.89 8.81 -23.39
CA LYS A 95 -9.61 8.14 -23.72
C LYS A 95 -9.72 6.62 -23.56
N PRO A 96 -8.92 5.83 -24.30
CA PRO A 96 -8.95 4.38 -24.20
C PRO A 96 -8.57 3.92 -22.78
N MET A 97 -9.42 3.10 -22.19
CA MET A 97 -9.19 2.51 -20.87
C MET A 97 -8.11 1.43 -20.95
N PRO A 98 -7.15 1.42 -20.01
CA PRO A 98 -6.16 0.36 -19.94
C PRO A 98 -6.85 -0.98 -19.66
N LYS A 99 -6.42 -2.01 -20.37
CA LYS A 99 -7.01 -3.36 -20.31
C LYS A 99 -6.26 -4.28 -19.35
N THR A 100 -5.02 -3.93 -19.00
CA THR A 100 -4.15 -4.76 -18.16
C THR A 100 -3.60 -3.97 -16.99
N MET A 101 -3.30 -4.66 -15.89
CA MET A 101 -2.65 -4.05 -14.72
C MET A 101 -1.27 -3.44 -15.08
N ALA A 102 -0.57 -4.02 -16.05
CA ALA A 102 0.72 -3.49 -16.52
C ALA A 102 0.55 -2.11 -17.18
N GLU A 103 -0.51 -1.91 -17.98
CA GLU A 103 -0.84 -0.60 -18.54
C GLU A 103 -1.25 0.40 -17.46
N VAL A 104 -2.00 -0.04 -16.44
CA VAL A 104 -2.34 0.80 -15.28
C VAL A 104 -1.07 1.24 -14.55
N GLN A 105 -0.13 0.33 -14.29
CA GLN A 105 1.16 0.66 -13.67
C GLN A 105 1.97 1.65 -14.52
N LYS A 106 1.98 1.48 -15.85
CA LYS A 106 2.65 2.41 -16.77
C LYS A 106 2.01 3.81 -16.73
N LEU A 107 0.68 3.88 -16.68
CA LEU A 107 -0.06 5.13 -16.54
C LEU A 107 0.23 5.82 -15.19
N MET A 108 0.32 5.05 -14.12
CA MET A 108 0.61 5.56 -12.77
C MET A 108 2.07 5.95 -12.57
N GLY A 109 3.01 5.39 -13.36
CA GLY A 109 4.44 5.64 -13.25
C GLY A 109 5.07 5.08 -11.96
N SER A 110 4.33 4.30 -11.18
CA SER A 110 4.76 3.75 -9.90
C SER A 110 3.94 2.52 -9.52
N THR A 111 4.45 1.71 -8.59
CA THR A 111 3.71 0.60 -7.98
C THR A 111 3.41 0.88 -6.50
N PRO A 112 2.41 0.20 -5.91
CA PRO A 112 2.17 0.27 -4.47
C PRO A 112 3.40 -0.04 -3.62
N LEU A 113 4.26 -0.95 -4.08
CA LEU A 113 5.48 -1.31 -3.37
C LEU A 113 6.52 -0.19 -3.38
N ASP A 114 6.63 0.55 -4.50
CA ASP A 114 7.53 1.70 -4.60
C ASP A 114 7.07 2.82 -3.65
N LEU A 115 5.76 3.04 -3.55
CA LEU A 115 5.18 4.01 -2.62
C LEU A 115 5.43 3.60 -1.16
N ALA A 116 5.22 2.33 -0.80
CA ALA A 116 5.48 1.83 0.55
C ALA A 116 6.96 1.98 0.94
N ARG A 117 7.87 1.65 0.02
CA ARG A 117 9.32 1.82 0.20
C ARG A 117 9.71 3.28 0.41
N SER A 118 9.13 4.19 -0.37
CA SER A 118 9.35 5.63 -0.24
C SER A 118 8.86 6.17 1.10
N ASN A 119 7.67 5.75 1.55
CA ASN A 119 7.13 6.15 2.85
C ASN A 119 7.96 5.61 4.01
N MET A 120 8.34 4.33 3.95
CA MET A 120 9.26 3.74 4.93
C MET A 120 10.58 4.52 5.01
N ALA A 121 11.15 4.91 3.87
CA ALA A 121 12.33 5.78 3.84
C ALA A 121 12.12 7.15 4.49
N LYS A 122 10.90 7.68 4.55
CA LYS A 122 10.61 8.97 5.20
C LYS A 122 10.26 8.83 6.69
N SER A 123 9.84 7.64 7.12
CA SER A 123 9.38 7.37 8.50
C SER A 123 10.45 7.55 9.58
N GLY A 124 11.73 7.60 9.21
CA GLY A 124 12.87 7.72 10.14
C GLY A 124 13.12 6.51 11.02
N GLN A 125 12.40 5.40 10.79
CA GLN A 125 12.60 4.14 11.51
C GLN A 125 13.72 3.26 10.90
N ILE A 126 14.48 3.80 9.96
CA ILE A 126 15.52 3.06 9.25
C ILE A 126 16.86 3.36 9.88
N SER A 127 17.58 2.31 10.28
CA SER A 127 18.95 2.44 10.75
C SER A 127 19.79 3.21 9.72
N ARG A 128 20.53 4.23 10.18
CA ARG A 128 21.43 5.07 9.35
C ARG A 128 22.35 4.25 8.45
N ASN A 129 22.75 3.06 8.88
CA ASN A 129 23.66 2.18 8.14
C ASN A 129 22.97 1.12 7.26
N ALA A 130 21.65 0.91 7.41
CA ALA A 130 20.90 -0.03 6.57
C ALA A 130 20.84 0.45 5.12
N LEU A 131 20.55 -0.47 4.19
CA LEU A 131 20.28 -0.11 2.80
C LEU A 131 19.00 0.72 2.70
N CYS A 132 19.04 1.77 1.88
CA CYS A 132 17.89 2.63 1.68
C CYS A 132 16.78 1.87 0.93
N PRO A 133 15.54 1.84 1.44
CA PRO A 133 14.48 1.06 0.83
C PRO A 133 13.95 1.68 -0.46
N CYS A 134 14.31 2.93 -0.80
CA CYS A 134 13.91 3.59 -2.04
C CYS A 134 14.52 2.98 -3.33
N GLY A 135 15.32 1.91 -3.22
CA GLY A 135 15.89 1.21 -4.37
C GLY A 135 17.22 1.80 -4.89
N SER A 136 17.75 2.86 -4.27
CA SER A 136 19.00 3.51 -4.70
C SER A 136 20.27 2.70 -4.46
N LYS A 137 20.18 1.56 -3.73
CA LYS A 137 21.29 0.73 -3.26
C LYS A 137 22.32 1.45 -2.37
N LYS A 138 22.07 2.71 -2.00
CA LYS A 138 22.92 3.48 -1.06
C LYS A 138 22.52 3.18 0.39
N ARG A 139 23.44 3.40 1.35
CA ARG A 139 23.09 3.39 2.79
C ARG A 139 22.10 4.52 3.09
N TYR A 140 21.18 4.31 4.03
CA TYR A 140 20.11 5.25 4.35
C TYR A 140 20.63 6.66 4.65
N LYS A 141 21.67 6.79 5.48
CA LYS A 141 22.35 8.06 5.80
C LYS A 141 23.00 8.79 4.62
N ARG A 142 23.14 8.12 3.47
CA ARG A 142 23.71 8.66 2.22
C ARG A 142 22.65 8.82 1.12
N CYS A 143 21.38 8.68 1.47
CA CYS A 143 20.25 8.74 0.55
C CYS A 143 19.07 9.47 1.24
N CYS A 144 17.92 8.83 1.42
CA CYS A 144 16.72 9.46 1.97
C CYS A 144 16.87 9.94 3.43
N GLY A 145 17.83 9.42 4.19
CA GLY A 145 18.13 9.84 5.55
C GLY A 145 19.35 10.76 5.65
N LYS A 146 19.69 11.52 4.60
CA LYS A 146 20.82 12.45 4.62
C LYS A 146 20.57 13.66 5.55
N ASP A 147 19.31 14.08 5.63
CA ASP A 147 18.86 15.26 6.38
C ASP A 147 18.08 14.90 7.67
N GLN A 148 18.06 13.62 8.04
CA GLN A 148 17.66 13.10 9.36
C GLN A 148 18.91 12.75 10.18
#